data_AF-A0A7S3ADH3-F1
#
_entry.id   AF-A0A7S3ADH3-F1
#
_cell.length_a   1.000
_cell.length_b   1.000
_cell.length_c   1.000
_cell.angle_alpha   90.00
_cell.angle_beta   90.00
_cell.angle_gamma   90.00
#
_symmetry.space_group_name_H-M   'P 1'
#
loop_
_entity.id
_entity.type
_entity.pdbx_description
1 polymer ?
#
loop_
_entity_poly.entity_id
_entity_poly.type
_entity_poly.pdbx_seq_one_letter_code
_entity_poly.pdbx_strand_id
1 'polypeptide(L)'
;VIGAVSALLIIASGVYASRLLTFHVDDVYRAALRELRKHEQVEKALGGVWHPGAFRGYAIESMSDALAGSERRARSSFFEAPSRRIQMIFMVKGMDTDGLVSLEAHKRGGSYIFEMLSIDIRGTDEHYFILGDDDHPLFPEVGELLESIQKGSKNR
;
A
#
# COMPACT_ATOMS: atom_id res chain seq x y z
N VAL A 1 30.70 -18.54 29.32
CA VAL A 1 30.63 -17.15 28.80
C VAL A 1 30.50 -17.11 27.27
N ILE A 2 31.34 -17.84 26.51
CA ILE A 2 31.30 -17.85 25.03
C ILE A 2 29.93 -18.29 24.48
N GLY A 3 29.34 -19.38 24.99
CA GLY A 3 28.03 -19.86 24.52
C GLY A 3 26.87 -18.88 24.73
N ALA A 4 26.92 -18.03 25.77
CA ALA A 4 25.89 -17.03 26.02
C ALA A 4 25.97 -15.87 25.02
N VAL A 5 27.18 -15.43 24.66
CA VAL A 5 27.40 -14.38 23.66
C VAL A 5 26.98 -14.87 22.27
N SER A 6 27.36 -16.10 21.91
CA SER A 6 26.95 -16.70 20.63
C SER A 6 25.43 -16.85 20.52
N ALA A 7 24.77 -17.31 21.59
CA ALA A 7 23.31 -17.42 21.61
C ALA A 7 22.62 -16.06 21.43
N LEU A 8 23.12 -15.01 22.11
CA LEU A 8 22.59 -13.64 21.96
C LEU A 8 22.73 -13.12 20.53
N LEU A 9 23.85 -13.37 19.87
CA LEU A 9 24.05 -12.95 18.47
C LEU A 9 23.09 -13.66 17.52
N ILE A 10 22.86 -14.96 17.70
CA ILE A 10 21.92 -15.74 16.88
C ILE A 10 20.49 -15.22 17.09
N ILE A 11 20.08 -14.99 18.34
CA ILE A 11 18.75 -14.46 18.67
C ILE A 11 18.59 -13.06 18.07
N ALA A 12 19.56 -12.16 18.28
CA ALA A 12 19.52 -10.80 17.76
C ALA A 12 19.43 -10.78 16.22
N SER A 13 20.22 -11.64 15.56
CA SER A 13 20.20 -11.78 14.10
C SER A 13 18.86 -12.33 13.60
N GLY A 14 18.30 -13.32 14.30
CA GLY A 14 16.98 -13.88 13.99
C GLY A 14 15.86 -12.86 14.12
N VAL A 15 15.86 -12.06 15.20
CA VAL A 15 14.88 -10.98 15.41
C VAL A 15 15.05 -9.86 14.39
N TYR A 16 16.28 -9.52 14.02
CA TYR A 16 16.54 -8.52 12.99
C TYR A 16 16.06 -8.98 11.61
N ALA A 17 16.39 -10.22 11.23
CA ALA A 17 15.92 -10.83 10.00
C ALA A 17 14.39 -10.94 9.96
N SER A 18 13.75 -11.35 11.06
CA SER A 18 12.28 -11.41 11.12
C SER A 18 11.65 -10.04 10.90
N ARG A 19 12.19 -8.96 11.50
CA ARG A 19 11.67 -7.60 11.25
C ARG A 19 11.79 -7.15 9.80
N LEU A 20 12.87 -7.53 9.11
CA LEU A 20 13.06 -7.20 7.70
C LEU A 20 12.10 -7.96 6.79
N LEU A 21 11.76 -9.20 7.13
CA LEU A 21 10.94 -10.10 6.32
C LEU A 21 9.45 -10.06 6.65
N THR A 22 9.10 -9.83 7.92
CA THR A 22 7.70 -9.81 8.37
C THR A 22 7.01 -8.58 7.82
N PHE A 23 5.86 -8.82 7.19
CA PHE A 23 5.04 -7.81 6.56
C PHE A 23 3.93 -7.37 7.54
N HIS A 24 3.92 -6.10 7.94
CA HIS A 24 2.85 -5.53 8.75
C HIS A 24 2.02 -4.54 7.94
N VAL A 25 0.71 -4.76 7.92
CA VAL A 25 -0.28 -3.94 7.21
C VAL A 25 -0.31 -2.52 7.76
N ASP A 26 -0.25 -2.37 9.09
CA ASP A 26 -0.26 -1.05 9.74
C ASP A 26 0.95 -0.19 9.37
N ASP A 27 2.10 -0.81 9.11
CA ASP A 27 3.30 -0.07 8.73
C ASP A 27 3.21 0.46 7.29
N VAL A 28 2.62 -0.31 6.37
CA VAL A 28 2.30 0.14 5.00
C VAL A 28 1.35 1.32 5.06
N TYR A 29 0.27 1.17 5.82
CA TYR A 29 -0.74 2.22 5.99
C TYR A 29 -0.13 3.51 6.53
N ARG A 30 0.70 3.42 7.58
CA ARG A 30 1.41 4.58 8.12
C ARG A 30 2.42 5.17 7.12
N ALA A 31 3.08 4.34 6.33
CA ALA A 31 3.99 4.80 5.27
C ALA A 31 3.22 5.55 4.19
N ALA A 32 2.07 5.04 3.75
CA ALA A 32 1.21 5.68 2.76
C ALA A 32 0.71 7.05 3.27
N LEU A 33 0.22 7.11 4.51
CA LEU A 33 -0.19 8.38 5.13
C LEU A 33 0.95 9.39 5.21
N ARG A 34 2.17 8.95 5.55
CA ARG A 34 3.34 9.83 5.56
C ARG A 34 3.69 10.31 4.17
N GLU A 35 3.54 9.46 3.16
CA GLU A 35 3.79 9.85 1.77
C GLU A 35 2.77 10.88 1.32
N LEU A 36 1.48 10.62 1.47
CA LEU A 36 0.39 11.55 1.11
C LEU A 36 0.60 12.95 1.70
N ARG A 37 1.05 13.05 2.96
CA ARG A 37 1.32 14.32 3.64
C ARG A 37 2.45 15.15 3.06
N LYS A 38 3.30 14.58 2.21
CA LYS A 38 4.37 15.33 1.52
C LYS A 38 3.87 16.08 0.30
N HIS A 39 2.68 15.75 -0.23
CA HIS A 39 2.18 16.27 -1.49
C HIS A 39 1.14 17.35 -1.25
N GLU A 40 1.49 18.60 -1.57
CA GLU A 40 0.62 19.78 -1.40
C GLU A 40 -0.70 19.68 -2.19
N GLN A 41 -0.68 18.99 -3.33
CA GLN A 41 -1.88 18.74 -4.13
C GLN A 41 -2.95 17.94 -3.37
N VAL A 42 -2.53 16.97 -2.54
CA VAL A 42 -3.44 16.17 -1.70
C VAL A 42 -4.04 17.05 -0.61
N GLU A 43 -3.20 17.89 0.01
CA GLU A 43 -3.65 18.81 1.05
C GLU A 43 -4.68 19.81 0.50
N LYS A 44 -4.41 20.41 -0.66
CA LYS A 44 -5.33 21.33 -1.33
C LYS A 44 -6.64 20.67 -1.72
N ALA A 45 -6.58 19.49 -2.34
CA ALA A 45 -7.78 18.78 -2.79
C ALA A 45 -8.71 18.39 -1.63
N LEU A 46 -8.15 18.14 -0.44
CA LEU A 46 -8.89 17.80 0.78
C LEU A 46 -9.29 19.02 1.64
N GLY A 47 -8.98 20.24 1.22
CA GLY A 47 -9.34 21.46 1.96
C GLY A 47 -8.39 21.82 3.10
N GLY A 48 -7.11 21.46 3.00
CA GLY A 48 -6.10 21.70 4.02
C GLY A 48 -5.91 20.50 4.94
N VAL A 49 -6.29 20.66 6.21
CA VAL A 49 -6.08 19.61 7.22
C VAL A 49 -6.99 18.43 6.96
N TRP A 50 -6.42 17.23 6.90
CA TRP A 50 -7.17 15.99 6.74
C TRP A 50 -6.71 14.92 7.73
N HIS A 51 -7.61 13.97 8.02
CA HIS A 51 -7.32 12.86 8.91
C HIS A 51 -7.68 11.52 8.27
N PRO A 52 -7.06 10.41 8.71
CA PRO A 52 -7.43 9.11 8.19
C PRO A 52 -8.86 8.73 8.63
N GLY A 53 -9.57 8.03 7.74
CA GLY A 53 -10.88 7.46 8.03
C GLY A 53 -10.79 6.15 8.82
N ALA A 54 -11.94 5.69 9.32
CA ALA A 54 -12.03 4.45 10.10
C ALA A 54 -11.96 3.17 9.24
N PHE A 55 -12.37 3.25 7.97
CA PHE A 55 -12.44 2.09 7.08
C PHE A 55 -11.16 1.89 6.28
N ARG A 56 -10.71 0.63 6.22
CA ARG A 56 -9.59 0.16 5.40
C ARG A 56 -9.86 -1.27 4.93
N GLY A 57 -9.68 -1.53 3.65
CA GLY A 57 -9.71 -2.85 3.05
C GLY A 57 -8.32 -3.18 2.50
N TYR A 58 -7.89 -4.43 2.61
CA TYR A 58 -6.63 -4.86 2.03
C TYR A 58 -6.66 -6.32 1.60
N ALA A 59 -5.85 -6.63 0.60
CA ALA A 59 -5.53 -7.98 0.15
C ALA A 59 -4.01 -8.14 0.16
N ILE A 60 -3.52 -9.24 0.72
CA ILE A 60 -2.09 -9.57 0.70
C ILE A 60 -1.91 -10.76 -0.21
N GLU A 61 -1.01 -10.62 -1.17
CA GLU A 61 -0.56 -11.71 -2.05
C GLU A 61 -0.13 -12.92 -1.20
N SER A 62 -0.48 -14.13 -1.65
CA SER A 62 -0.05 -15.34 -0.96
C SER A 62 1.46 -15.58 -1.16
N MET A 63 2.08 -16.38 -0.30
CA MET A 63 3.50 -16.71 -0.47
C MET A 63 3.75 -17.55 -1.73
N SER A 64 2.80 -18.42 -2.11
CA SER A 64 2.87 -19.20 -3.34
C SER A 64 2.81 -18.31 -4.58
N ASP A 65 1.97 -17.28 -4.58
CA ASP A 65 1.85 -16.36 -5.72
C ASP A 65 3.11 -15.49 -5.85
N ALA A 66 3.62 -15.00 -4.71
CA ALA A 66 4.88 -14.26 -4.67
C ALA A 66 6.09 -15.10 -5.16
N LEU A 67 6.06 -16.43 -4.93
CA LEU A 67 7.08 -17.38 -5.39
C LEU A 67 6.92 -17.79 -6.84
N ALA A 68 5.69 -17.97 -7.34
CA ALA A 68 5.42 -18.34 -8.72
C ALA A 68 5.83 -17.23 -9.68
N GLY A 69 5.71 -15.97 -9.24
CA GLY A 69 5.83 -14.80 -10.12
C GLY A 69 4.57 -14.66 -10.97
N SER A 70 3.96 -13.48 -10.93
CA SER A 70 2.82 -13.14 -11.80
C SER A 70 3.31 -12.65 -13.16
N GLU A 71 2.45 -12.66 -14.19
CA GLU A 71 2.72 -11.96 -15.47
C GLU A 71 3.09 -10.47 -15.26
N ARG A 72 2.66 -9.88 -14.14
CA ARG A 72 3.04 -8.53 -13.66
C ARG A 72 4.50 -8.43 -13.14
N ARG A 73 5.33 -9.48 -13.25
CA ARG A 73 6.69 -9.56 -12.69
C ARG A 73 7.71 -10.15 -13.67
N ALA A 74 8.56 -9.29 -14.22
CA ALA A 74 9.93 -9.71 -14.52
C ALA A 74 10.76 -9.56 -13.22
N ARG A 75 11.25 -10.67 -12.65
CA ARG A 75 12.24 -10.56 -11.56
C ARG A 75 13.46 -9.82 -12.13
N SER A 76 13.90 -8.77 -11.45
CA SER A 76 15.12 -8.05 -11.87
C SER A 76 16.37 -8.93 -11.73
N SER A 77 16.33 -9.93 -10.85
CA SER A 77 17.39 -10.92 -10.65
C SER A 77 16.86 -12.17 -9.93
N PHE A 78 17.50 -13.33 -10.19
CA PHE A 78 17.25 -14.59 -9.46
C PHE A 78 17.53 -14.48 -7.96
N PHE A 79 18.38 -13.55 -7.54
CA PHE A 79 18.78 -13.33 -6.13
C PHE A 79 17.81 -12.44 -5.34
N GLU A 80 16.79 -11.88 -5.98
CA GLU A 80 15.81 -11.05 -5.30
C GLU A 80 14.83 -11.93 -4.51
N ALA A 81 14.82 -11.78 -3.19
CA ALA A 81 13.88 -12.49 -2.34
C ALA A 81 12.44 -12.12 -2.73
N PRO A 82 11.53 -13.09 -2.88
CA PRO A 82 10.13 -12.82 -3.22
C PRO A 82 9.52 -11.95 -2.11
N SER A 83 9.03 -10.76 -2.49
CA SER A 83 8.34 -9.85 -1.61
C SER A 83 6.83 -10.01 -1.80
N ARG A 84 6.07 -10.23 -0.73
CA ARG A 84 4.61 -10.22 -0.82
C ARG A 84 4.13 -8.81 -1.12
N ARG A 85 3.19 -8.67 -2.04
CA ARG A 85 2.49 -7.41 -2.31
C ARG A 85 1.27 -7.26 -1.42
N ILE A 86 0.95 -6.02 -1.08
CA ILE A 86 -0.33 -5.63 -0.51
C ILE A 86 -1.01 -4.67 -1.46
N GLN A 87 -2.30 -4.90 -1.64
CA GLN A 87 -3.21 -3.94 -2.24
C GLN A 87 -4.07 -3.42 -1.11
N MET A 88 -4.21 -2.11 -0.99
CA MET A 88 -4.98 -1.51 0.09
C MET A 88 -5.80 -0.34 -0.43
N ILE A 89 -7.04 -0.27 0.04
CA ILE A 89 -7.90 0.89 -0.10
C ILE A 89 -8.28 1.42 1.28
N PHE A 90 -8.28 2.73 1.45
CA PHE A 90 -8.75 3.35 2.70
C PHE A 90 -9.26 4.77 2.49
N MET A 91 -10.12 5.22 3.38
CA MET A 91 -10.68 6.57 3.33
C MET A 91 -9.75 7.58 4.00
N VAL A 92 -9.69 8.79 3.46
CA VAL A 92 -9.22 10.00 4.14
C VAL A 92 -10.35 11.02 4.21
N LYS A 93 -10.36 11.80 5.27
CA LYS A 93 -11.40 12.77 5.60
C LYS A 93 -10.78 14.15 5.62
N GLY A 94 -11.09 14.94 4.60
CA GLY A 94 -10.71 16.35 4.51
C GLY A 94 -11.73 17.27 5.17
N MET A 95 -11.44 18.56 5.17
CA MET A 95 -12.37 19.59 5.61
C MET A 95 -13.43 19.87 4.56
N ASP A 96 -13.03 19.90 3.28
CA ASP A 96 -13.92 20.20 2.16
C ASP A 96 -14.50 18.93 1.55
N THR A 97 -13.63 17.95 1.26
CA THR A 97 -13.97 16.71 0.58
C THR A 97 -13.31 15.50 1.23
N ASP A 98 -13.95 14.35 1.09
CA ASP A 98 -13.33 13.07 1.44
C ASP A 98 -12.49 12.55 0.27
N GLY A 99 -11.49 11.72 0.55
CA GLY A 99 -10.76 10.99 -0.48
C GLY A 99 -10.79 9.49 -0.25
N LEU A 100 -10.72 8.71 -1.33
CA LEU A 100 -10.42 7.29 -1.30
C LEU A 100 -8.99 7.08 -1.78
N VAL A 101 -8.16 6.48 -0.95
CA VAL A 101 -6.78 6.16 -1.28
C VAL A 101 -6.71 4.72 -1.76
N SER A 102 -5.98 4.50 -2.84
CA SER A 102 -5.70 3.19 -3.42
C SER A 102 -4.19 3.00 -3.56
N LEU A 103 -3.67 1.85 -3.18
CA LEU A 103 -2.23 1.58 -3.28
C LEU A 103 -1.89 0.13 -3.57
N GLU A 104 -0.75 -0.05 -4.22
CA GLU A 104 0.03 -1.29 -4.23
C GLU A 104 1.40 -1.05 -3.61
N ALA A 105 1.81 -1.91 -2.69
CA ALA A 105 3.15 -1.85 -2.12
C ALA A 105 3.76 -3.23 -1.87
N HIS A 106 5.08 -3.29 -1.86
CA HIS A 106 5.83 -4.45 -1.40
C HIS A 106 6.93 -4.04 -0.43
N LYS A 107 7.40 -4.99 0.39
CA LYS A 107 8.49 -4.75 1.34
C LYS A 107 9.82 -5.20 0.74
N ARG A 108 10.81 -4.31 0.72
CA ARG A 108 12.18 -4.58 0.25
C ARG A 108 13.19 -3.95 1.19
N GLY A 109 14.11 -4.76 1.73
CA GLY A 109 15.17 -4.27 2.61
C GLY A 109 14.68 -3.56 3.87
N GLY A 110 13.50 -3.92 4.39
CA GLY A 110 12.86 -3.26 5.53
C GLY A 110 12.01 -2.03 5.19
N SER A 111 12.13 -1.49 3.98
CA SER A 111 11.32 -0.36 3.49
C SER A 111 10.12 -0.84 2.67
N TYR A 112 9.08 -0.01 2.63
CA TYR A 112 7.92 -0.21 1.78
C TYR A 112 8.11 0.57 0.48
N ILE A 113 8.05 -0.13 -0.63
CA ILE A 113 8.11 0.44 -1.97
C ILE A 113 6.68 0.45 -2.50
N PHE A 114 6.19 1.63 -2.86
CA PHE A 114 4.88 1.82 -3.49
C PHE A 114 5.06 1.70 -5.00
N GLU A 115 4.37 0.75 -5.61
CA GLU A 115 4.28 0.66 -7.08
C GLU A 115 3.19 1.58 -7.59
N MET A 116 2.12 1.73 -6.80
CA MET A 116 1.08 2.72 -7.02
C MET A 116 0.64 3.30 -5.66
N LEU A 117 0.46 4.60 -5.60
CA LEU A 117 -0.22 5.29 -4.52
C LEU A 117 -1.03 6.42 -5.14
N SER A 118 -2.35 6.33 -5.06
CA SER A 118 -3.24 7.33 -5.62
C SER A 118 -4.38 7.68 -4.69
N ILE A 119 -5.03 8.81 -4.97
CA ILE A 119 -6.19 9.29 -4.25
C ILE A 119 -7.26 9.79 -5.23
N ASP A 120 -8.46 9.25 -5.06
CA ASP A 120 -9.70 9.68 -5.70
C ASP A 120 -10.42 10.68 -4.79
N ILE A 121 -10.73 11.88 -5.29
CA ILE A 121 -11.45 12.88 -4.51
C ILE A 121 -12.96 12.71 -4.69
N ARG A 122 -13.67 12.54 -3.57
CA ARG A 122 -15.08 12.21 -3.58
C ARG A 122 -15.92 13.37 -4.09
N GLY A 123 -16.77 13.09 -5.07
CA GLY A 123 -17.70 14.07 -5.65
C GLY A 123 -17.10 14.94 -6.74
N THR A 124 -15.86 14.64 -7.15
CA THR A 124 -15.16 15.23 -8.28
C THR A 124 -14.63 14.13 -9.19
N ASP A 125 -14.31 14.45 -10.45
CA ASP A 125 -13.60 13.54 -11.35
C ASP A 125 -12.06 13.66 -11.18
N GLU A 126 -11.59 14.23 -10.07
CA GLU A 126 -10.18 14.42 -9.78
C GLU A 126 -9.56 13.14 -9.21
N HIS A 127 -8.55 12.65 -9.91
CA HIS A 127 -7.70 11.54 -9.50
C HIS A 127 -6.24 11.98 -9.48
N TYR A 128 -5.55 11.75 -8.36
CA TYR A 128 -4.14 12.10 -8.22
C TYR A 128 -3.29 10.86 -8.00
N PHE A 129 -2.38 10.58 -8.95
CA PHE A 129 -1.27 9.67 -8.75
C PHE A 129 -0.14 10.37 -7.99
N ILE A 130 0.19 9.83 -6.82
CA ILE A 130 1.25 10.33 -5.94
C ILE A 130 2.56 9.61 -6.28
N LEU A 131 2.46 8.30 -6.50
CA LEU A 131 3.50 7.43 -7.02
C LEU A 131 2.86 6.45 -8.01
N GLY A 132 3.57 6.11 -9.09
CA GLY A 132 3.04 5.32 -10.19
C GLY A 132 2.24 6.15 -11.19
N ASP A 133 1.43 5.46 -11.99
CA ASP A 133 0.63 6.00 -13.10
C ASP A 133 -0.67 5.19 -13.31
N ASP A 134 -1.47 5.62 -14.28
CA ASP A 134 -2.74 5.00 -14.69
C ASP A 134 -2.58 3.71 -15.49
N ASP A 135 -1.40 3.45 -16.04
CA ASP A 135 -1.04 2.18 -16.66
C ASP A 135 -0.87 1.05 -15.62
N HIS A 136 -0.87 1.38 -14.32
CA HIS A 136 -0.74 0.39 -13.27
C HIS A 136 -1.96 -0.56 -13.20
N PRO A 137 -1.76 -1.90 -13.18
CA PRO A 137 -2.87 -2.87 -13.29
C PRO A 137 -3.96 -2.79 -12.23
N LEU A 138 -3.68 -2.23 -11.05
CA LEU A 138 -4.70 -2.02 -10.02
C LEU A 138 -5.68 -0.90 -10.34
N PHE A 139 -5.25 0.10 -11.10
CA PHE A 139 -6.08 1.27 -11.36
C PHE A 139 -7.41 0.89 -12.04
N PRO A 140 -7.42 0.12 -13.15
CA PRO A 140 -8.69 -0.31 -13.75
C PRO A 140 -9.50 -1.25 -12.84
N GLU A 141 -8.86 -2.14 -12.09
CA GLU A 141 -9.56 -3.04 -11.15
C GLU A 141 -10.32 -2.28 -10.05
N VAL A 142 -9.69 -1.23 -9.49
CA VAL A 142 -10.33 -0.36 -8.50
C VAL A 142 -11.46 0.45 -9.13
N GLY A 143 -11.25 0.98 -10.35
CA GLY A 143 -12.29 1.70 -11.10
C GLY A 143 -13.55 0.85 -11.30
N GLU A 144 -13.40 -0.38 -11.81
CA GLU A 144 -14.50 -1.32 -12.01
C GLU A 144 -15.25 -1.63 -10.71
N LEU A 145 -14.53 -1.81 -9.60
CA LEU A 145 -15.13 -2.03 -8.29
C LEU A 145 -16.01 -0.83 -7.87
N LEU A 146 -15.50 0.40 -8.01
CA LEU A 146 -16.23 1.60 -7.63
C LEU A 146 -17.49 1.80 -8.48
N GLU A 147 -17.38 1.59 -9.80
CA GLU A 147 -18.53 1.65 -10.70
C GLU A 147 -19.61 0.61 -10.33
N SER A 148 -19.18 -0.61 -9.98
CA SER A 148 -20.10 -1.67 -9.57
C SER A 148 -20.89 -1.31 -8.30
N ILE A 149 -20.23 -0.67 -7.34
CA ILE A 149 -20.83 -0.19 -6.09
C ILE A 149 -21.84 0.93 -6.38
N GLN A 150 -21.48 1.90 -7.23
CA GLN A 150 -22.37 2.99 -7.61
C GLN A 150 -23.62 2.49 -8.33
N LYS A 151 -23.46 1.57 -9.30
CA LYS A 151 -24.57 0.97 -10.04
C LYS A 151 -25.50 0.17 -9.13
N GLY A 152 -24.92 -0.58 -8.18
CA GLY A 152 -25.67 -1.33 -7.17
C GLY A 152 -26.48 -0.42 -6.23
N SER A 153 -25.95 0.77 -5.91
CA SER A 153 -26.66 1.77 -5.09
C SER A 153 -27.79 2.47 -5.84
N LYS A 154 -27.69 2.65 -7.15
CA LYS A 154 -28.71 3.34 -7.98
C LYS A 154 -29.94 2.46 -8.27
N ASN A 155 -29.80 1.15 -8.13
CA ASN A 155 -30.85 0.16 -8.36
C ASN A 155 -31.63 -0.25 -7.08
N ARG A 156 -31.40 0.45 -5.96
CA ARG A 156 -32.16 0.32 -4.71
C ARG A 156 -32.90 1.60 -4.42
#